data_AF-A0A1H5WMK1-F1
#
_entry.id   AF-A0A1H5WMK1-F1
#
_cell.length_a   1.000
_cell.length_b   1.000
_cell.length_c   1.000
_cell.angle_alpha   90.00
_cell.angle_beta   90.00
_cell.angle_gamma   90.00
#
_symmetry.space_group_name_H-M   'P 1'
#
loop_
_entity.id
_entity.type
_entity.pdbx_description
1 polymer ?
#
loop_
_entity_poly.entity_id
_entity_poly.type
_entity_poly.pdbx_seq_one_letter_code
_entity_poly.pdbx_strand_id
1 'polypeptide(L)'
;MPAVVYFSGQSSTVQLRNAAGVRWEANRQTLFALVDTGGYSSGLRDRYQFYLLTDVPIVVAGKNLGPGAYGGGFLEGPGLVVMDLGGNEIFHAPYERDSDMKRPRPLQVEAGPVSGNFRLCLGRNCVALRRER
;
A
#
# COMPACT_ATOMS: atom_id res chain seq x y z
N MET A 1 1.66 1.65 13.32
CA MET A 1 2.70 1.74 12.27
C MET A 1 4.03 2.05 12.94
N PRO A 2 5.10 1.27 12.70
CA PRO A 2 6.44 1.59 13.19
C PRO A 2 6.98 2.89 12.56
N ALA A 3 7.75 3.68 13.31
CA ALA A 3 8.34 4.94 12.82
C ALA A 3 9.48 4.74 11.80
N VAL A 4 10.15 3.59 11.88
CA VAL A 4 11.23 3.17 10.98
C VAL A 4 10.92 1.75 10.53
N VAL A 5 11.11 1.49 9.24
CA VAL A 5 10.84 0.18 8.61
C VAL A 5 12.05 -0.29 7.83
N TYR A 6 12.24 -1.60 7.77
CA TYR A 6 13.27 -2.24 6.98
C TYR A 6 12.70 -2.68 5.63
N PHE A 7 13.43 -2.43 4.56
CA PHE A 7 13.12 -2.88 3.21
C PHE A 7 14.39 -2.93 2.35
N SER A 8 14.59 -4.04 1.63
CA SER A 8 15.68 -4.25 0.67
C SER A 8 17.07 -3.86 1.22
N GLY A 9 17.43 -4.35 2.41
CA GLY A 9 18.75 -4.12 3.00
C GLY A 9 18.92 -2.79 3.73
N GLN A 10 17.90 -1.94 3.77
CA GLN A 10 17.99 -0.59 4.32
C GLN A 10 16.84 -0.30 5.29
N SER A 11 17.08 0.62 6.23
CA SER A 11 16.06 1.16 7.12
C SER A 11 15.69 2.57 6.71
N SER A 12 14.39 2.86 6.65
CA SER A 12 13.86 4.17 6.25
C SER A 12 12.75 4.63 7.18
N THR A 13 12.62 5.94 7.35
CA THR A 13 11.53 6.55 8.12
C THR A 13 10.22 6.47 7.35
N VAL A 14 9.11 6.28 8.08
CA VAL A 14 7.77 6.40 7.52
C VAL A 14 7.23 7.81 7.75
N GLN A 15 6.47 8.33 6.80
CA GLN A 15 5.74 9.57 6.96
C GLN A 15 4.42 9.30 7.68
N LEU A 16 4.43 9.24 9.02
CA LEU A 16 3.23 8.92 9.83
C LEU A 16 2.02 9.82 9.53
N ARG A 17 2.24 11.08 9.13
CA ARG A 17 1.17 12.02 8.70
C ARG A 17 0.45 11.56 7.43
N ASN A 18 1.08 10.71 6.63
CA ASN A 18 0.59 10.11 5.40
C ASN A 18 0.39 8.59 5.58
N ALA A 19 -0.04 8.18 6.78
CA ALA A 19 -0.44 6.82 7.08
C ALA A 19 -1.96 6.65 6.99
N ALA A 20 -2.38 5.45 6.62
CA ALA A 20 -3.76 5.03 6.57
C ALA A 20 -3.87 3.59 7.05
N GLY A 21 -5.09 3.13 7.35
CA GLY A 21 -5.30 1.75 7.73
C GLY A 21 -6.76 1.35 7.71
N VAL A 22 -6.96 0.04 7.67
CA VAL A 22 -8.24 -0.60 7.86
C VAL A 22 -8.20 -1.39 9.15
N ARG A 23 -9.22 -1.20 9.99
CA ARG A 23 -9.50 -2.10 11.11
C ARG A 23 -10.49 -3.15 10.67
N TRP A 24 -10.08 -4.40 10.75
CA TRP A 24 -10.92 -5.56 10.51
C TRP A 24 -11.52 -6.03 11.84
N GLU A 25 -12.33 -7.09 11.78
CA GLU A 25 -12.84 -7.76 12.98
C GLU A 25 -11.71 -8.33 13.86
N ALA A 26 -12.05 -8.68 15.11
CA ALA A 26 -11.12 -9.25 16.08
C ALA A 26 -9.84 -8.42 16.28
N ASN A 27 -9.95 -7.08 16.19
CA ASN A 27 -8.86 -6.12 16.32
C ASN A 27 -7.68 -6.31 15.34
N ARG A 28 -7.88 -7.04 14.24
CA ARG A 28 -6.84 -7.18 13.19
C ARG A 28 -6.79 -5.93 12.33
N GLN A 29 -5.61 -5.63 11.77
CA GLN A 29 -5.41 -4.41 11.01
C GLN A 29 -4.60 -4.65 9.74
N THR A 30 -4.82 -3.78 8.76
CA THR A 30 -3.90 -3.53 7.65
C THR A 30 -3.53 -2.06 7.70
N LEU A 31 -2.23 -1.77 7.69
CA LEU A 31 -1.68 -0.42 7.80
C LEU A 31 -0.83 -0.11 6.57
N PHE A 32 -0.90 1.13 6.11
CA PHE A 32 -0.12 1.66 5.01
C PHE A 32 0.49 2.99 5.42
N ALA A 33 1.72 3.28 5.00
CA ALA A 33 2.29 4.62 5.15
C ALA A 33 3.31 4.90 4.04
N LEU A 34 3.40 6.17 3.62
CA LEU A 34 4.49 6.59 2.76
C LEU A 34 5.84 6.43 3.46
N VAL A 35 6.86 6.18 2.67
CA VAL A 35 8.24 5.98 3.13
C VAL A 35 9.16 7.03 2.55
N ASP A 36 10.13 7.49 3.35
CA ASP A 36 11.16 8.40 2.88
C ASP A 36 12.26 7.60 2.16
N THR A 37 12.23 7.60 0.83
CA THR A 37 13.12 6.74 0.03
C THR A 37 14.40 7.40 -0.46
N GLY A 38 14.79 8.55 0.11
CA GLY A 38 15.96 9.33 -0.34
C GLY A 38 17.27 8.52 -0.41
N GLY A 39 17.43 7.48 0.42
CA GLY A 39 18.60 6.61 0.45
C GLY A 39 18.63 5.46 -0.58
N TYR A 40 17.51 5.15 -1.24
CA TYR A 40 17.45 4.06 -2.22
C TYR A 40 17.95 4.50 -3.61
N SER A 41 18.21 3.54 -4.51
CA SER A 41 18.45 3.83 -5.93
C SER A 41 17.18 4.37 -6.60
N SER A 42 17.31 5.19 -7.65
CA SER A 42 16.15 5.76 -8.37
C SER A 42 15.12 4.70 -8.78
N GLY A 43 15.59 3.60 -9.39
CA GLY A 43 14.71 2.51 -9.80
C GLY A 43 13.94 1.84 -8.65
N LEU A 44 14.49 1.80 -7.44
CA LEU A 44 13.78 1.27 -6.28
C LEU A 44 12.87 2.34 -5.64
N ARG A 45 13.26 3.62 -5.62
CA ARG A 45 12.42 4.72 -5.13
C ARG A 45 11.07 4.77 -5.85
N ASP A 46 11.08 4.58 -7.16
CA ASP A 46 9.87 4.66 -7.98
C ASP A 46 8.88 3.55 -7.63
N ARG A 47 9.38 2.35 -7.29
CA ARG A 47 8.55 1.18 -6.94
C ARG A 47 8.22 1.09 -5.46
N TYR A 48 9.04 1.67 -4.57
CA TYR A 48 8.87 1.62 -3.13
C TYR A 48 8.37 2.97 -2.60
N GLN A 49 7.09 3.26 -2.79
CA GLN A 49 6.51 4.54 -2.38
C GLN A 49 5.82 4.47 -1.01
N PHE A 50 5.30 3.29 -0.65
CA PHE A 50 4.67 3.04 0.64
C PHE A 50 5.08 1.68 1.22
N TYR A 51 4.93 1.57 2.54
CA TYR A 51 5.05 0.33 3.29
C TYR A 51 3.67 -0.18 3.68
N LEU A 52 3.50 -1.50 3.64
CA LEU A 52 2.27 -2.21 3.95
C LEU A 52 2.54 -3.22 5.05
N LEU A 53 1.74 -3.18 6.11
CA LEU A 53 1.68 -4.20 7.15
C LEU A 53 0.27 -4.78 7.17
N THR A 54 0.14 -6.10 7.23
CA THR A 54 -1.17 -6.73 7.41
C THR A 54 -1.08 -7.92 8.34
N ASP A 55 -1.98 -8.00 9.30
CA ASP A 55 -2.09 -9.15 10.20
C ASP A 55 -3.07 -10.19 9.63
N VAL A 56 -3.80 -9.89 8.56
CA VAL A 56 -4.75 -10.83 7.95
C VAL A 56 -4.45 -11.03 6.48
N PRO A 57 -4.85 -12.17 5.91
CA PRO A 57 -4.87 -12.30 4.47
C PRO A 57 -5.84 -11.28 3.86
N ILE A 58 -5.39 -10.55 2.86
CA ILE A 58 -6.14 -9.52 2.15
C ILE A 58 -6.09 -9.78 0.66
N VAL A 59 -7.03 -9.18 -0.05
CA VAL A 59 -7.05 -9.12 -1.51
C VAL A 59 -6.88 -7.67 -1.94
N VAL A 60 -5.81 -7.40 -2.68
CA VAL A 60 -5.46 -6.08 -3.22
C VAL A 60 -5.51 -6.17 -4.74
N ALA A 61 -6.37 -5.37 -5.37
CA ALA A 61 -6.58 -5.39 -6.83
C ALA A 61 -6.84 -6.81 -7.40
N GLY A 62 -7.56 -7.65 -6.64
CA GLY A 62 -7.86 -9.04 -7.02
C GLY A 62 -6.71 -10.04 -6.80
N LYS A 63 -5.57 -9.60 -6.24
CA LYS A 63 -4.43 -10.46 -5.89
C LYS A 63 -4.42 -10.73 -4.39
N ASN A 64 -4.16 -11.98 -4.01
CA ASN A 64 -4.07 -12.37 -2.61
C ASN A 64 -2.72 -11.96 -2.03
N LEU A 65 -2.73 -11.48 -0.78
CA LEU A 65 -1.55 -11.14 -0.01
C LEU A 65 -1.74 -11.65 1.41
N GLY A 66 -0.81 -12.50 1.86
CA GLY A 66 -0.85 -13.05 3.21
C GLY A 66 -0.49 -12.02 4.30
N PRO A 67 -0.61 -12.41 5.59
CA PRO A 67 -0.07 -11.63 6.69
C PRO A 67 1.44 -11.40 6.53
N GLY A 68 1.89 -10.17 6.80
CA GLY A 68 3.31 -9.84 6.68
C GLY A 68 3.57 -8.35 6.47
N ALA A 69 4.79 -8.08 6.02
CA ALA A 69 5.31 -6.76 5.74
C ALA A 69 5.81 -6.68 4.30
N TYR A 70 5.48 -5.59 3.62
CA TYR A 70 5.64 -5.46 2.18
C TYR A 70 5.97 -4.02 1.79
N GLY A 71 6.61 -3.85 0.64
CA GLY A 71 6.74 -2.55 -0.03
C GLY A 71 5.80 -2.48 -1.21
N GLY A 72 5.43 -1.27 -1.62
CA GLY A 72 4.66 -1.09 -2.84
C GLY A 72 4.66 0.34 -3.35
N GLY A 73 4.15 0.50 -4.56
CA GLY A 73 4.09 1.79 -5.24
C GLY A 73 3.17 1.74 -6.45
N PHE A 74 2.77 2.92 -6.91
CA PHE A 74 2.00 3.10 -8.14
C PHE A 74 2.95 3.63 -9.21
N LEU A 75 3.14 2.83 -10.25
CA LEU A 75 3.97 3.13 -11.40
C LEU A 75 3.09 3.56 -12.57
N GLU A 76 3.57 4.52 -13.36
CA GLU A 76 2.95 4.83 -14.64
C GLU A 76 3.10 3.63 -15.58
N GLY A 77 1.98 3.06 -16.05
CA GLY A 77 1.97 1.88 -16.89
C GLY A 77 1.56 0.60 -16.15
N PRO A 78 2.49 -0.14 -15.50
CA PRO A 78 2.21 -1.46 -14.94
C PRO A 78 1.28 -1.41 -13.70
N GLY A 79 1.04 -0.20 -13.18
CA GLY A 79 0.05 0.06 -12.15
C GLY A 79 0.63 -0.10 -10.75
N LEU A 80 -0.14 -0.71 -9.85
CA LEU A 80 0.33 -1.07 -8.52
C LEU A 80 1.37 -2.18 -8.64
N VAL A 81 2.53 -1.99 -8.02
CA VAL A 81 3.51 -3.04 -7.73
C VAL A 81 3.52 -3.32 -6.22
N VAL A 82 3.57 -4.59 -5.85
CA VAL A 82 3.79 -5.04 -4.47
C VAL A 82 5.00 -5.96 -4.41
N MET A 83 5.87 -5.73 -3.43
CA MET A 83 7.14 -6.41 -3.24
C MET A 83 7.25 -7.00 -1.84
N ASP A 84 8.00 -8.09 -1.71
CA ASP A 84 8.43 -8.63 -0.42
C ASP A 84 9.47 -7.71 0.27
N LEU A 85 9.84 -8.03 1.51
CA LEU A 85 10.86 -7.27 2.25
C LEU A 85 12.24 -7.25 1.60
N GLY A 86 12.55 -8.22 0.73
CA GLY A 86 13.78 -8.27 -0.04
C GLY A 86 13.76 -7.35 -1.28
N GLY A 87 12.61 -6.75 -1.61
CA GLY A 87 12.44 -5.96 -2.83
C GLY A 87 12.12 -6.80 -4.07
N ASN A 88 11.78 -8.09 -3.90
CA ASN A 88 11.35 -8.93 -5.00
C ASN A 88 9.88 -8.67 -5.29
N GLU A 89 9.53 -8.57 -6.56
CA GLU A 89 8.14 -8.35 -6.98
C GLU A 89 7.29 -9.59 -6.69
N ILE A 90 6.15 -9.38 -6.03
CA ILE A 90 5.14 -10.41 -5.78
C ILE A 90 4.09 -10.37 -6.88
N PHE A 91 3.56 -9.18 -7.19
CA PHE A 91 2.62 -8.99 -8.28
C PHE A 91 2.57 -7.53 -8.77
N HIS A 92 2.00 -7.38 -9.97
CA HIS A 92 1.47 -6.12 -10.49
C HIS A 92 -0.04 -6.21 -10.66
N ALA A 93 -0.71 -5.06 -10.58
CA ALA A 93 -2.13 -4.95 -10.87
C ALA A 93 -2.50 -3.55 -11.39
N PRO A 94 -3.49 -3.44 -12.29
CA PRO A 94 -3.96 -2.14 -12.75
C PRO A 94 -4.58 -1.36 -11.58
N TYR A 95 -4.46 -0.04 -11.63
CA TYR A 95 -5.19 0.87 -10.75
C TYR A 95 -6.28 1.60 -11.54
N GLU A 96 -7.28 2.10 -10.82
CA GLU A 96 -8.28 3.02 -11.32
C GLU A 96 -7.90 4.44 -10.91
N ARG A 97 -8.01 5.41 -11.82
CA ARG A 97 -7.78 6.82 -11.50
C ARG A 97 -9.12 7.49 -11.17
N ASP A 98 -9.28 7.94 -9.94
CA ASP A 98 -10.49 8.65 -9.50
C ASP A 98 -10.39 10.15 -9.84
N SER A 99 -10.99 10.54 -10.97
CA SER A 99 -11.04 11.93 -11.45
C SER A 99 -11.92 12.83 -10.59
N ASP A 100 -12.84 12.26 -9.82
CA ASP A 100 -13.88 12.99 -9.11
C ASP A 100 -13.54 13.19 -7.62
N MET A 101 -12.46 12.55 -7.16
CA MET A 101 -11.89 12.73 -5.84
C MET A 101 -11.56 14.20 -5.56
N LYS A 102 -12.36 14.83 -4.70
CA LYS A 102 -12.28 16.27 -4.40
C LYS A 102 -11.04 16.67 -3.59
N ARG A 103 -10.55 15.78 -2.73
CA ARG A 103 -9.44 16.06 -1.80
C ARG A 103 -8.47 14.87 -1.72
N PRO A 104 -7.66 14.63 -2.76
CA PRO A 104 -6.70 13.55 -2.75
C PRO A 104 -5.64 13.80 -1.67
N ARG A 105 -5.43 12.81 -0.80
CA ARG A 105 -4.30 12.77 0.13
C ARG A 105 -3.13 11.99 -0.48
N PRO A 106 -1.88 12.22 -0.04
CA PRO A 106 -0.73 11.51 -0.58
C PRO A 106 -0.90 9.98 -0.53
N LEU A 107 -1.38 9.46 0.60
CA LEU A 107 -1.80 8.07 0.75
C LEU A 107 -3.06 8.04 1.62
N GLN A 108 -4.06 7.28 1.19
CA GLN A 108 -5.29 7.12 1.96
C GLN A 108 -6.00 5.81 1.68
N VAL A 109 -6.86 5.44 2.62
CA VAL A 109 -7.86 4.39 2.44
C VAL A 109 -9.24 5.03 2.42
N GLU A 110 -10.05 4.65 1.45
CA GLU A 110 -11.43 5.09 1.30
C GLU A 110 -12.39 3.91 1.37
N ALA A 111 -13.65 4.17 1.69
CA ALA A 111 -14.70 3.16 1.59
C ALA A 111 -14.86 2.72 0.14
N GLY A 112 -15.00 1.40 -0.07
CA GLY A 112 -15.32 0.83 -1.37
C GLY A 112 -16.83 0.89 -1.65
N PRO A 113 -17.25 0.53 -2.88
CA PRO A 113 -18.66 0.54 -3.29
C PRO A 113 -19.52 -0.51 -2.56
N VAL A 114 -18.89 -1.52 -1.95
CA VAL A 114 -19.55 -2.59 -1.21
C VAL A 114 -19.11 -2.49 0.25
N SER A 115 -20.06 -2.66 1.18
CA SER A 115 -19.76 -2.65 2.62
C SER A 115 -18.69 -3.68 2.99
N GLY A 116 -17.71 -3.26 3.79
CA GLY A 116 -16.56 -4.08 4.17
C GLY A 116 -15.43 -4.13 3.14
N ASN A 117 -15.62 -3.55 1.95
CA ASN A 117 -14.55 -3.31 0.99
C ASN A 117 -14.05 -1.87 1.11
N PHE A 118 -12.81 -1.67 0.70
CA PHE A 118 -12.08 -0.42 0.77
C PHE A 118 -11.37 -0.16 -0.56
N ARG A 119 -10.82 1.03 -0.72
CA ARG A 119 -9.84 1.35 -1.76
C ARG A 119 -8.58 1.91 -1.13
N LEU A 120 -7.42 1.39 -1.51
CA LEU A 120 -6.13 2.02 -1.20
C LEU A 120 -5.82 3.00 -2.33
N CYS A 121 -5.57 4.26 -2.00
CA CYS A 121 -5.27 5.29 -2.97
C CYS A 121 -3.96 6.01 -2.67
N LEU A 122 -3.13 6.18 -3.71
CA LEU A 122 -2.00 7.09 -3.73
C LEU A 122 -2.37 8.30 -4.60
N GLY A 123 -2.60 9.45 -3.97
CA GLY A 123 -3.25 10.56 -4.64
C GLY A 123 -4.62 10.14 -5.17
N ARG A 124 -4.75 10.06 -6.49
CA ARG A 124 -5.99 9.66 -7.20
C ARG A 124 -5.94 8.25 -7.78
N ASN A 125 -4.80 7.58 -7.72
CA ASN A 125 -4.65 6.22 -8.23
C ASN A 125 -5.09 5.25 -7.13
N CYS A 126 -6.12 4.46 -7.39
CA CYS A 126 -6.79 3.64 -6.41
C CYS A 126 -6.84 2.17 -6.84
N VAL A 127 -6.74 1.27 -5.86
CA VAL A 127 -7.00 -0.17 -6.05
C VAL A 127 -8.02 -0.65 -5.03
N ALA A 128 -8.82 -1.65 -5.41
CA ALA A 128 -9.71 -2.32 -4.48
C ALA A 128 -8.91 -3.06 -3.40
N LEU A 129 -9.39 -2.97 -2.15
CA LEU A 129 -8.84 -3.62 -0.97
C LEU A 129 -9.96 -4.29 -0.21
N ARG A 130 -9.80 -5.57 0.13
CA ARG A 130 -10.75 -6.29 0.99
C ARG A 130 -10.03 -7.36 1.79
N ARG A 131 -10.69 -7.86 2.84
CA ARG A 131 -10.24 -9.07 3.53
C ARG A 131 -10.41 -10.29 2.61
N GLU A 132 -9.48 -11.23 2.64
CA GLU A 132 -9.70 -12.56 2.09
C GLU A 132 -10.70 -13.28 3.01
N ARG A 133 -11.74 -13.88 2.43
CA ARG A 133 -12.79 -14.55 3.19
C ARG A 133 -12.40 -15.98 3.50
#